data_AF-A0A521L7R9-F1
#
_entry.id   AF-A0A521L7R9-F1
#
_cell.length_a   1.000
_cell.length_b   1.000
_cell.length_c   1.000
_cell.angle_alpha   90.00
_cell.angle_beta   90.00
_cell.angle_gamma   90.00
#
_symmetry.space_group_name_H-M   'P 1'
#
loop_
_entity.id
_entity.type
_entity.pdbx_description
1 polymer ?
#
loop_
_entity_poly.entity_id
_entity_poly.type
_entity_poly.pdbx_seq_one_letter_code
_entity_poly.pdbx_strand_id
1 'polypeptide(L)'
;ALPIWSLVAYQPETGEIRAEARTRLFRFMDDVLIRVEAQNGEVVVQVRSASRIGKGDFGQNARNIRALFGEIDRQMRIPAGHR
;
A
#
# COMPACT_ATOMS: atom_id res chain seq x y z
N ALA A 1 -2.69 -13.49 -9.41
CA ALA A 1 -2.53 -12.28 -10.24
C ALA A 1 -2.29 -11.10 -9.32
N LEU A 2 -1.31 -10.24 -9.61
CA LEU A 2 -1.09 -9.02 -8.83
C LEU A 2 -2.28 -8.06 -9.02
N PRO A 3 -2.74 -7.39 -7.95
CA PRO A 3 -3.83 -6.43 -8.06
C PRO A 3 -3.40 -5.23 -8.91
N ILE A 4 -4.38 -4.62 -9.56
CA ILE A 4 -4.23 -3.30 -10.18
C ILE A 4 -4.43 -2.28 -9.06
N TRP A 5 -3.44 -1.43 -8.85
CA TRP A 5 -3.47 -0.37 -7.84
C TRP A 5 -3.93 0.95 -8.48
N SER A 6 -4.79 1.67 -7.77
CA SER A 6 -5.24 3.02 -8.15
C SER A 6 -5.08 3.95 -6.97
N LEU A 7 -4.47 5.12 -7.17
CA LEU A 7 -4.40 6.17 -6.16
C LEU A 7 -5.79 6.82 -6.02
N VAL A 8 -6.28 6.93 -4.78
CA VAL A 8 -7.54 7.60 -4.46
C VAL A 8 -7.28 8.99 -3.89
N ALA A 9 -6.32 9.11 -2.97
CA ALA A 9 -5.95 10.38 -2.36
C ALA A 9 -4.48 10.38 -1.96
N TYR A 10 -3.87 11.56 -2.01
CA TYR A 10 -2.51 11.83 -1.53
C TYR A 10 -2.50 13.16 -0.78
N GLN A 11 -2.15 13.11 0.50
CA GLN A 11 -2.18 14.24 1.43
C GLN A 11 -0.81 14.35 2.11
N PRO A 12 0.19 14.94 1.43
CA PRO A 12 1.55 15.03 1.94
C PRO A 12 1.65 15.77 3.28
N GLU A 13 0.76 16.72 3.54
CA GLU A 13 0.71 17.49 4.77
C GLU A 13 0.37 16.65 6.02
N THR A 14 -0.36 15.55 5.85
CA THR A 14 -0.68 14.60 6.93
C THR A 14 0.06 13.27 6.79
N GLY A 15 0.83 13.08 5.71
CA GLY A 15 1.48 11.82 5.39
C GLY A 15 0.51 10.70 4.99
N GLU A 16 -0.74 11.02 4.64
CA GLU A 16 -1.77 10.03 4.32
C GLU A 16 -1.86 9.77 2.82
N ILE A 17 -1.88 8.49 2.44
CA ILE A 17 -2.12 8.01 1.08
C ILE A 17 -3.26 6.99 1.12
N ARG A 18 -4.22 7.14 0.22
CA ARG A 18 -5.31 6.19 0.02
C ARG A 18 -5.22 5.59 -1.37
N ALA A 19 -5.34 4.28 -1.46
CA ALA A 19 -5.35 3.55 -2.71
C ALA A 19 -6.40 2.44 -2.71
N GLU A 20 -6.80 2.01 -3.90
CA GLU A 20 -7.61 0.82 -4.12
C GLU A 20 -6.76 -0.26 -4.78
N ALA A 21 -6.85 -1.50 -4.27
CA ALA A 21 -6.26 -2.68 -4.89
C ALA A 21 -7.37 -3.56 -5.48
N ARG A 22 -7.44 -3.64 -6.81
CA ARG A 22 -8.46 -4.41 -7.54
C ARG A 22 -7.89 -5.70 -8.10
N THR A 23 -8.47 -6.84 -7.72
CA THR A 23 -8.14 -8.12 -8.34
C THR A 23 -8.76 -8.22 -9.74
N ARG A 24 -8.01 -8.79 -10.71
CA ARG A 24 -8.48 -8.94 -12.10
C ARG A 24 -9.74 -9.80 -12.24
N LEU A 25 -9.97 -10.73 -11.32
CA LEU A 25 -11.17 -11.59 -11.30
C LEU A 25 -12.35 -10.90 -10.58
N PHE A 26 -12.48 -9.57 -10.69
CA PHE A 26 -13.61 -8.70 -10.29
C PHE A 26 -14.27 -8.88 -8.91
N ARG A 27 -13.90 -9.87 -8.10
CA ARG A 27 -14.58 -10.25 -6.86
C ARG A 27 -14.08 -9.49 -5.64
N PHE A 28 -12.90 -8.87 -5.72
CA PHE A 28 -12.28 -8.21 -4.57
C PHE A 28 -11.72 -6.85 -4.94
N MET A 29 -12.18 -5.85 -4.18
CA MET A 29 -11.68 -4.49 -4.13
C MET A 29 -11.33 -4.21 -2.67
N ASP A 30 -10.06 -3.89 -2.44
CA ASP A 30 -9.55 -3.59 -1.11
C ASP A 30 -9.17 -2.11 -1.03
N ASP A 31 -9.58 -1.44 0.05
CA ASP A 31 -9.10 -0.13 0.42
C ASP A 31 -7.77 -0.26 1.15
N VAL A 32 -6.76 0.45 0.67
CA VAL A 32 -5.43 0.49 1.27
C VAL A 32 -5.16 1.90 1.78
N LEU A 33 -4.99 2.01 3.09
CA LEU A 33 -4.59 3.24 3.77
C LEU A 33 -3.12 3.12 4.16
N ILE A 34 -2.32 4.11 3.78
CA ILE A 34 -0.91 4.20 4.09
C ILE A 34 -0.69 5.51 4.85
N ARG A 35 0.07 5.46 5.94
CA ARG A 35 0.56 6.64 6.67
C ARG A 35 2.06 6.61 6.75
N VAL A 36 2.68 7.76 6.48
CA VAL A 36 4.12 7.94 6.51
C VAL A 36 4.42 9.05 7.50
N GLU A 37 5.18 8.74 8.55
CA GLU A 37 5.50 9.67 9.62
C GLU A 37 7.00 9.65 9.90
N ALA A 38 7.62 10.83 10.05
CA ALA A 38 8.99 10.92 10.53
C ALA A 38 8.99 10.91 12.07
N GLN A 39 9.72 9.97 12.67
CA GLN A 39 9.83 9.82 14.12
C GLN A 39 11.27 9.49 14.51
N ASN A 40 11.87 10.29 15.40
CA ASN A 40 13.20 10.03 15.97
C ASN A 40 14.33 9.76 14.95
N GLY A 41 14.29 10.43 13.79
CA GLY A 41 15.27 10.22 12.71
C GLY A 41 14.98 9.01 11.83
N GLU A 42 13.87 8.30 12.08
CA GLU A 42 13.36 7.21 11.25
C GLU A 42 12.08 7.64 10.53
N VAL A 43 11.72 6.89 9.48
CA VAL A 43 10.43 7.03 8.81
C VAL A 43 9.61 5.77 9.10
N VAL A 44 8.48 5.95 9.76
CA VAL A 44 7.54 4.88 10.08
C VAL A 44 6.45 4.86 9.00
N VAL A 45 6.33 3.71 8.32
CA VAL A 45 5.27 3.48 7.32
C VAL A 45 4.26 2.49 7.89
N GLN A 46 3.04 2.96 8.13
CA GLN A 46 1.92 2.16 8.60
C GLN A 46 0.98 1.86 7.44
N VAL A 47 0.55 0.61 7.30
CA VAL A 47 -0.30 0.18 6.18
C VAL A 47 -1.47 -0.65 6.70
N ARG A 48 -2.68 -0.32 6.25
CA ARG A 48 -3.89 -1.11 6.47
C ARG A 48 -4.53 -1.42 5.12
N SER A 49 -4.87 -2.68 4.88
CA SER A 49 -5.63 -3.13 3.72
C SER A 49 -6.93 -3.79 4.19
N ALA A 50 -8.08 -3.40 3.64
CA ALA A 50 -9.37 -3.93 4.03
C ALA A 50 -10.30 -4.11 2.83
N SER A 51 -10.88 -5.30 2.72
CA SER A 51 -11.84 -5.62 1.65
C SER A 51 -13.16 -4.87 1.83
N ARG A 52 -13.70 -4.28 0.76
CA ARG A 52 -14.98 -3.55 0.80
C ARG A 52 -16.18 -4.46 1.04
N ILE A 53 -16.13 -5.69 0.54
CA ILE A 53 -17.25 -6.64 0.56
C ILE A 53 -16.71 -8.03 0.88
N GLY A 54 -17.44 -8.77 1.74
CA GLY A 54 -17.16 -10.17 2.07
C GLY A 54 -16.58 -10.36 3.48
N LYS A 55 -16.74 -11.57 4.04
CA LYS A 55 -16.24 -11.94 5.38
C LYS A 55 -14.82 -12.54 5.35
N GLY A 56 -14.30 -12.85 4.17
CA GLY A 56 -12.98 -13.45 4.00
C GLY A 56 -12.27 -12.89 2.77
N ASP A 57 -10.98 -12.57 2.93
CA ASP A 57 -10.13 -11.98 1.90
C ASP A 57 -9.18 -13.01 1.24
N PHE A 58 -9.20 -14.27 1.70
CA PHE A 58 -8.29 -15.34 1.26
C PHE A 58 -6.80 -14.95 1.31
N GLY A 59 -6.44 -14.13 2.31
CA GLY A 59 -5.10 -13.58 2.49
C GLY A 59 -4.72 -12.47 1.51
N GLN A 60 -5.69 -11.90 0.78
CA GLN A 60 -5.44 -10.85 -0.20
C GLN A 60 -4.90 -9.57 0.46
N ASN A 61 -5.44 -9.15 1.60
CA ASN A 61 -4.95 -7.96 2.29
C ASN A 61 -3.50 -8.13 2.75
N ALA A 62 -3.15 -9.30 3.29
CA ALA A 62 -1.77 -9.62 3.65
C ALA A 62 -0.84 -9.67 2.42
N ARG A 63 -1.33 -10.17 1.26
CA ARG A 63 -0.58 -10.11 -0.01
C ARG A 63 -0.36 -8.67 -0.47
N ASN A 64 -1.37 -7.80 -0.38
CA ASN A 64 -1.25 -6.38 -0.75
C ASN A 64 -0.17 -5.69 0.09
N ILE A 65 -0.21 -5.87 1.41
CA ILE A 65 0.75 -5.27 2.35
C ILE A 65 2.18 -5.75 2.06
N ARG A 66 2.39 -7.07 1.90
CA ARG A 66 3.72 -7.61 1.57
C ARG A 66 4.24 -7.13 0.23
N ALA A 67 3.38 -7.04 -0.78
CA ALA A 67 3.76 -6.53 -2.10
C ALA A 67 4.17 -5.06 -2.03
N LEU A 68 3.45 -4.23 -1.27
CA LEU A 68 3.78 -2.83 -1.06
C LEU A 68 5.15 -2.66 -0.38
N PHE A 69 5.40 -3.34 0.74
CA PHE A 69 6.70 -3.25 1.42
C PHE A 69 7.84 -3.80 0.56
N GLY A 70 7.63 -4.91 -0.14
CA GLY A 70 8.64 -5.42 -1.08
C GLY A 70 8.92 -4.51 -2.29
N GLU A 71 7.99 -3.61 -2.63
CA GLU A 71 8.22 -2.54 -3.61
C GLU A 71 9.04 -1.40 -3.00
N ILE A 72 8.66 -0.94 -1.80
CA ILE A 72 9.39 0.10 -1.05
C ILE A 72 10.85 -0.32 -0.87
N ASP A 73 11.09 -1.53 -0.35
CA ASP A 73 12.44 -2.05 -0.14
C ASP A 73 13.26 -2.05 -1.44
N ARG A 74 12.64 -2.44 -2.56
CA ARG A 74 13.33 -2.47 -3.85
C ARG A 74 13.70 -1.07 -4.33
N GLN A 75 12.80 -0.10 -4.17
CA GLN A 75 13.05 1.29 -4.56
C GLN A 75 14.07 1.97 -3.64
N MET A 76 14.07 1.64 -2.35
CA MET A 76 15.04 2.16 -1.38
C MET A 76 16.43 1.51 -1.50
N ARG A 77 16.50 0.24 -1.96
CA ARG A 77 17.77 -0.47 -2.18
C ARG A 77 18.49 -0.02 -3.44
N ILE A 78 17.79 0.60 -4.39
CA ILE A 78 18.43 1.38 -5.45
C ILE A 78 18.91 2.65 -4.75
N PRO A 79 20.23 2.88 -4.58
CA PRO A 79 20.70 4.11 -3.97
C PRO A 79 20.09 5.28 -4.73
N ALA A 80 19.70 6.34 -4.02
CA ALA A 80 19.42 7.65 -4.59
C ALA A 80 20.71 8.23 -5.20
N GLY A 81 21.21 7.59 -6.25
CA GLY A 81 22.27 8.04 -7.12
C GLY A 81 21.66 8.25 -8.48
N HIS A 82 21.66 9.52 -8.90
CA HIS A 82 21.25 10.05 -10.21
C HIS A 82 19.76 10.41 -10.35
N ARG A 83 19.35 11.50 -9.69
CA ARG A 83 18.79 12.68 -10.38
C ARG A 83 19.38 13.94 -9.76
#